data_AF-A0A6M0HW12-F1
#
_entry.id   AF-A0A6M0HW12-F1
#
_cell.length_a   1.000
_cell.length_b   1.000
_cell.length_c   1.000
_cell.angle_alpha   90.00
_cell.angle_beta   90.00
_cell.angle_gamma   90.00
#
_symmetry.space_group_name_H-M   'P 1'
#
loop_
_entity.id
_entity.type
_entity.pdbx_description
1 polymer ?
#
loop_
_entity_poly.entity_id
_entity_poly.type
_entity_poly.pdbx_seq_one_letter_code
_entity_poly.pdbx_strand_id
1 'polypeptide(L)'
;MTGLPRGEPATLHDHRHGEGGLDGAAVDAAGLIWCARWGSGCVDAYSPDGDRVRSVAVPATRPSCPTFAGNDLTQLLVTSAYEGMDDDEKAADPEHGRTFLIDLGVRGLLEPRVRLSGA
;
A
#
# COMPACT_ATOMS: atom_id res chain seq x y z
N MET A 1 -5.87 -2.90 21.33
CA MET A 1 -4.64 -2.23 20.83
C MET A 1 -4.90 -0.73 20.87
N THR A 2 -3.97 0.09 21.36
CA THR A 2 -4.20 1.55 21.56
C THR A 2 -3.91 2.38 20.31
N GLY A 3 -3.27 1.81 19.28
CA GLY A 3 -2.81 2.55 18.10
C GLY A 3 -1.62 3.50 18.36
N LEU A 4 -1.16 3.60 19.61
CA LEU A 4 -0.05 4.45 20.00
C LEU A 4 1.29 3.73 19.81
N PRO A 5 2.37 4.46 19.44
CA PRO A 5 3.73 3.92 19.44
C PRO A 5 4.09 3.30 20.78
N ARG A 6 4.83 2.19 20.75
CA ARG A 6 5.28 1.46 21.94
C ARG A 6 6.76 1.67 22.28
N GLY A 7 7.50 2.41 21.47
CA GLY A 7 8.92 2.65 21.63
C GLY A 7 9.38 3.83 20.79
N GLU A 8 10.68 4.12 20.85
CA GLU A 8 11.31 5.17 20.05
C GLU A 8 11.19 4.86 18.55
N PRO A 9 11.02 5.90 17.69
CA PRO A 9 11.05 5.72 16.25
C PRO A 9 12.37 5.10 15.79
N ALA A 10 12.29 4.11 14.91
CA ALA A 10 13.45 3.50 14.26
C ALA A 10 13.18 3.33 12.76
N THR A 11 14.22 3.43 11.95
CA THR A 11 14.13 3.16 10.51
C THR A 11 13.91 1.67 10.29
N LEU A 12 12.77 1.31 9.72
CA LEU A 12 12.48 -0.06 9.30
C LEU A 12 13.08 -0.35 7.91
N HIS A 13 12.82 0.52 6.94
CA HIS A 13 13.32 0.38 5.58
C HIS A 13 13.82 1.74 5.07
N ASP A 14 15.03 1.78 4.50
CA ASP A 14 15.62 2.99 3.94
C ASP A 14 15.48 3.00 2.41
N HIS A 15 14.56 3.83 1.92
CA HIS A 15 14.27 3.98 0.49
C HIS A 15 14.89 5.25 -0.14
N ARG A 16 15.78 5.97 0.56
CA ARG A 16 16.31 7.27 0.08
C ARG A 16 17.00 7.23 -1.29
N HIS A 17 17.50 6.07 -1.70
CA HIS A 17 18.23 5.87 -2.95
C HIS A 17 17.52 4.96 -3.95
N GLY A 18 16.30 4.53 -3.67
CA GLY A 18 15.54 3.71 -4.60
C GLY A 18 14.66 4.53 -5.55
N GLU A 19 14.15 3.89 -6.59
CA GLU A 19 13.23 4.50 -7.54
C GLU A 19 11.81 4.63 -6.98
N GLY A 20 11.12 5.69 -7.40
CA GLY A 20 9.77 6.01 -6.93
C GLY A 20 9.71 6.41 -5.45
N GLY A 21 8.50 6.39 -4.89
CA GLY A 21 8.24 6.74 -3.50
C GLY A 21 7.47 5.65 -2.75
N LEU A 22 7.64 5.62 -1.42
CA LEU A 22 6.72 4.91 -0.53
C LEU A 22 5.52 5.82 -0.27
N ASP A 23 4.30 5.32 -0.52
CA ASP A 23 3.06 6.06 -0.27
C ASP A 23 2.26 5.35 0.84
N GLY A 24 0.98 5.06 0.63
CA GLY A 24 0.13 4.35 1.59
C GLY A 24 0.55 2.90 1.83
N ALA A 25 0.20 2.38 3.00
CA ALA A 25 0.50 1.01 3.38
C ALA A 25 -0.60 0.36 4.23
N ALA A 26 -0.68 -0.97 4.17
CA ALA A 26 -1.54 -1.81 4.99
C ALA A 26 -0.76 -3.02 5.53
N VAL A 27 -1.22 -3.63 6.62
CA VAL A 27 -0.55 -4.78 7.27
C VAL A 27 -1.43 -6.02 7.16
N ASP A 28 -0.83 -7.14 6.74
CA ASP A 28 -1.54 -8.42 6.68
C ASP A 28 -1.55 -9.16 8.02
N ALA A 29 -2.29 -10.28 8.09
CA ALA A 29 -2.38 -11.08 9.30
C ALA A 29 -1.07 -11.80 9.68
N ALA A 30 -0.09 -11.86 8.78
CA ALA A 30 1.25 -12.40 9.04
C ALA A 30 2.24 -11.30 9.49
N GLY A 31 1.83 -10.03 9.49
CA GLY A 31 2.65 -8.89 9.89
C GLY A 31 3.49 -8.30 8.76
N LEU A 32 3.25 -8.68 7.49
CA LEU A 32 3.91 -8.01 6.37
C LEU A 32 3.28 -6.64 6.10
N ILE A 33 4.11 -5.65 5.82
CA ILE A 33 3.69 -4.30 5.44
C ILE A 33 3.63 -4.22 3.92
N TRP A 34 2.44 -4.04 3.38
CA TRP A 34 2.16 -3.87 1.96
C TRP A 34 2.10 -2.38 1.64
N CYS A 35 3.10 -1.85 0.93
CA CYS A 35 3.23 -0.43 0.64
C CYS A 35 3.15 -0.17 -0.88
N ALA A 36 2.26 0.74 -1.27
CA ALA A 36 2.16 1.21 -2.64
C ALA A 36 3.43 2.00 -3.02
N ARG A 37 3.92 1.77 -4.24
CA ARG A 37 5.16 2.33 -4.74
C ARG A 37 4.86 3.37 -5.83
N TRP A 38 4.77 4.62 -5.40
CA TRP A 38 4.50 5.75 -6.28
C TRP A 38 5.56 5.87 -7.38
N GLY A 39 5.15 5.87 -8.65
CA GLY A 39 6.06 5.95 -9.79
C GLY A 39 6.74 4.64 -10.15
N SER A 40 6.43 3.52 -9.48
CA SER A 40 7.02 2.21 -9.75
C SER A 40 6.02 1.15 -10.20
N GLY A 41 4.72 1.46 -10.26
CA GLY A 41 3.70 0.55 -10.75
C GLY A 41 3.52 -0.74 -9.95
N CYS A 42 3.78 -0.71 -8.64
CA CYS A 42 3.68 -1.89 -7.80
C CYS A 42 3.26 -1.60 -6.35
N VAL A 43 2.92 -2.68 -5.64
CA VAL A 43 2.87 -2.74 -4.18
C VAL A 43 3.97 -3.69 -3.72
N ASP A 44 4.86 -3.21 -2.86
CA ASP A 44 5.91 -4.02 -2.25
C ASP A 44 5.49 -4.48 -0.86
N ALA A 45 5.80 -5.73 -0.51
CA ALA A 45 5.62 -6.27 0.83
C ALA A 45 6.96 -6.31 1.57
N TYR A 46 6.99 -5.79 2.80
CA TYR A 46 8.15 -5.75 3.68
C TYR A 46 7.91 -6.64 4.91
N SER A 47 8.93 -7.37 5.33
CA SER A 47 8.92 -8.10 6.61
C SER A 47 8.93 -7.12 7.80
N PRO A 48 8.59 -7.59 9.02
CA PRO A 48 8.79 -6.82 10.24
C PRO A 48 10.24 -6.38 10.51
N ASP A 49 11.21 -6.99 9.82
CA ASP A 49 12.63 -6.64 9.90
C ASP A 49 13.06 -5.64 8.80
N GLY A 50 12.15 -5.27 7.89
CA GLY A 50 12.38 -4.26 6.85
C GLY A 50 12.86 -4.80 5.51
N ASP A 51 12.97 -6.12 5.37
CA ASP A 51 13.33 -6.77 4.12
C ASP A 51 12.16 -6.78 3.14
N ARG A 52 12.39 -6.38 1.89
CA ARG A 52 11.39 -6.55 0.84
C ARG A 52 11.27 -8.04 0.48
N VAL A 53 10.12 -8.64 0.76
CA VAL A 53 9.86 -10.07 0.56
C VAL A 53 9.02 -10.39 -0.67
N ARG A 54 8.26 -9.42 -1.20
CA ARG A 54 7.42 -9.61 -2.39
C ARG A 54 7.17 -8.27 -3.09
N SER A 55 6.90 -8.32 -4.40
CA SER A 55 6.41 -7.19 -5.19
C SER A 55 5.25 -7.66 -6.05
N VAL A 56 4.20 -6.85 -6.15
CA VAL A 56 2.99 -7.14 -6.93
C VAL A 56 2.72 -5.98 -7.87
N ALA A 57 2.69 -6.26 -9.17
CA ALA A 57 2.43 -5.26 -10.19
C ALA A 57 0.99 -4.72 -10.07
N VAL A 58 0.85 -3.42 -10.31
CA VAL A 58 -0.43 -2.70 -10.41
C VAL A 58 -0.48 -2.05 -11.78
N PRO A 59 -1.60 -2.13 -12.52
CA PRO A 59 -1.70 -1.53 -13.85
C PRO A 59 -1.97 -0.01 -13.75
N ALA A 60 -1.11 0.69 -13.02
CA ALA A 60 -1.01 2.15 -12.96
C ALA A 60 0.37 2.50 -12.40
N THR A 61 1.05 3.46 -13.00
CA THR A 61 2.43 3.84 -12.65
C THR A 61 2.58 4.41 -11.23
N ARG A 62 1.56 5.11 -10.72
CA ARG A 62 1.52 5.79 -9.41
C ARG A 62 0.37 5.22 -8.57
N PRO A 63 0.50 3.96 -8.09
CA PRO A 63 -0.39 3.44 -7.06
C PRO A 63 -0.16 4.23 -5.77
N SER A 64 -1.22 4.52 -5.03
CA SER A 64 -1.16 5.43 -3.89
C SER A 64 -1.45 4.76 -2.56
N CYS A 65 -2.52 3.97 -2.41
CA CYS A 65 -2.87 3.39 -1.12
C CYS A 65 -3.52 2.01 -1.25
N PRO A 66 -3.00 0.98 -0.56
CA PRO A 66 -3.61 -0.34 -0.51
C PRO A 66 -4.50 -0.51 0.73
N THR A 67 -5.53 -1.35 0.63
CA THR A 67 -6.29 -1.88 1.77
C THR A 67 -6.81 -3.27 1.48
N PHE A 68 -6.96 -4.11 2.51
CA PHE A 68 -7.49 -5.46 2.33
C PHE A 68 -9.01 -5.45 2.15
N ALA A 69 -9.49 -6.25 1.20
CA ALA A 69 -10.86 -6.26 0.75
C ALA A 69 -11.38 -7.69 0.48
N GLY A 70 -12.68 -7.77 0.22
CA GLY A 70 -13.41 -9.04 0.08
C GLY A 70 -13.84 -9.62 1.43
N ASN A 71 -14.80 -10.55 1.40
CA ASN A 71 -15.36 -11.14 2.63
C ASN A 71 -14.30 -11.85 3.48
N ASP A 72 -13.32 -12.46 2.83
CA ASP A 72 -12.25 -13.22 3.49
C ASP A 72 -10.96 -12.40 3.68
N LEU A 73 -10.95 -11.14 3.22
CA LEU A 73 -9.78 -10.23 3.24
C LEU A 73 -8.57 -10.78 2.46
N THR A 74 -8.81 -11.54 1.40
CA THR A 74 -7.76 -12.16 0.58
C THR A 74 -7.38 -11.34 -0.66
N GLN A 75 -8.05 -10.21 -0.84
CA GLN A 75 -7.85 -9.29 -1.96
C GLN A 75 -7.24 -8.00 -1.44
N LEU A 76 -6.47 -7.32 -2.28
CA LEU A 76 -5.97 -5.99 -2.02
C LEU A 76 -6.60 -5.02 -3.00
N LEU A 77 -7.35 -4.06 -2.45
CA LEU A 77 -7.83 -2.90 -3.18
C LEU A 77 -6.71 -1.86 -3.19
N VAL A 78 -6.36 -1.34 -4.36
CA VAL A 78 -5.27 -0.35 -4.53
C VAL A 78 -5.79 0.83 -5.32
N THR A 79 -5.69 2.04 -4.75
CA THR A 79 -5.97 3.29 -5.47
C THR A 79 -4.76 3.77 -6.27
N SER A 80 -4.98 4.62 -7.28
CA SER A 80 -3.91 5.28 -8.05
C SER A 80 -4.30 6.73 -8.38
N ALA A 81 -3.34 7.56 -8.82
CA ALA A 81 -3.60 9.00 -9.04
C ALA A 81 -2.88 9.61 -10.25
N TYR A 82 -3.58 10.48 -11.00
CA TYR A 82 -3.01 11.25 -12.11
C TYR A 82 -2.18 12.47 -11.70
N GLU A 83 -1.94 12.67 -10.40
CA GLU A 83 -1.26 13.86 -9.90
C GLU A 83 0.14 14.00 -10.53
N GLY A 84 0.40 15.16 -11.13
CA GLY A 84 1.66 15.48 -11.78
C GLY A 84 1.89 14.76 -13.11
N MET A 85 0.86 14.18 -13.75
CA MET A 85 0.96 13.65 -15.11
C MET A 85 0.58 14.70 -16.14
N ASP A 86 1.36 14.81 -17.21
CA ASP A 86 0.96 15.54 -18.41
C ASP A 86 -0.02 14.73 -19.28
N ASP A 87 -0.49 15.31 -20.38
CA ASP A 87 -1.52 14.68 -21.21
C ASP A 87 -0.99 13.50 -22.03
N ASP A 88 0.31 13.50 -22.38
CA ASP A 88 0.94 12.39 -23.09
C ASP A 88 1.15 11.19 -22.14
N GLU A 89 1.57 11.45 -20.89
CA GLU A 89 1.69 10.45 -19.84
C GLU A 89 0.33 9.81 -19.51
N LYS A 90 -0.74 10.62 -19.41
CA LYS A 90 -2.11 10.11 -19.22
C LYS A 90 -2.58 9.24 -20.38
N ALA A 91 -2.24 9.63 -21.61
CA ALA A 91 -2.60 8.85 -22.79
C ALA A 91 -1.84 7.51 -22.83
N ALA A 92 -0.60 7.48 -22.32
CA ALA A 92 0.22 6.27 -22.24
C ALA A 92 -0.20 5.30 -21.11
N ASP A 93 -0.84 5.79 -20.03
CA ASP A 93 -1.32 5.00 -18.90
C ASP A 93 -2.84 5.22 -18.65
N PRO A 94 -3.72 4.64 -19.50
CA PRO A 94 -5.16 4.92 -19.48
C PRO A 94 -5.90 4.32 -18.27
N GLU A 95 -5.25 3.42 -17.54
CA GLU A 95 -5.78 2.77 -16.35
C GLU A 95 -5.48 3.59 -15.09
N HIS A 96 -4.60 4.58 -15.18
CA HIS A 96 -4.24 5.43 -14.07
C HIS A 96 -5.45 6.19 -13.49
N GLY A 97 -5.40 6.52 -12.20
CA GLY A 97 -6.50 7.17 -11.49
C GLY A 97 -7.67 6.24 -11.14
N ARG A 98 -7.63 4.98 -11.59
CA ARG A 98 -8.59 3.96 -11.22
C ARG A 98 -8.23 3.29 -9.89
N THR A 99 -9.16 2.46 -9.43
CA THR A 99 -8.98 1.56 -8.30
C THR A 99 -8.93 0.12 -8.81
N PHE A 100 -7.97 -0.65 -8.31
CA PHE A 100 -7.72 -2.02 -8.72
C PHE A 100 -8.02 -2.98 -7.58
N LEU A 101 -8.46 -4.19 -7.91
CA LEU A 101 -8.64 -5.28 -6.96
C LEU A 101 -7.73 -6.43 -7.38
N ILE A 102 -6.83 -6.84 -6.49
CA ILE A 102 -5.79 -7.82 -6.79
C ILE A 102 -5.95 -9.02 -5.84
N ASP A 103 -6.09 -10.22 -6.40
CA ASP A 103 -6.09 -11.46 -5.64
C ASP A 103 -4.67 -11.80 -5.21
N LEU A 104 -4.43 -11.79 -3.90
CA LEU A 104 -3.08 -11.77 -3.36
C LEU A 104 -2.68 -13.10 -2.71
N GLY A 105 -3.68 -13.90 -2.33
CA GLY A 105 -3.51 -15.20 -1.68
C GLY A 105 -3.00 -15.10 -0.24
N VAL A 106 -2.99 -13.90 0.33
CA VAL A 106 -2.67 -13.63 1.74
C VAL A 106 -3.88 -13.03 2.42
N ARG A 107 -4.02 -13.24 3.73
CA ARG A 107 -5.15 -12.72 4.49
C ARG A 107 -4.79 -11.42 5.19
N GLY A 108 -5.58 -10.38 4.94
CA GLY A 108 -5.48 -9.09 5.58
C GLY A 108 -6.08 -9.00 6.99
N LEU A 109 -6.12 -7.77 7.49
CA LEU A 109 -6.80 -7.38 8.73
C LEU A 109 -7.94 -6.41 8.41
N LEU A 110 -8.99 -6.42 9.24
CA LEU A 110 -10.01 -5.38 9.19
C LEU A 110 -9.46 -4.11 9.84
N GLU A 111 -9.72 -2.97 9.20
CA GLU A 111 -9.41 -1.67 9.78
C GLU A 111 -10.21 -1.45 11.08
N PRO A 112 -9.54 -1.05 12.17
CA PRO A 112 -10.22 -0.82 13.44
C PRO A 112 -11.12 0.42 13.35
N ARG A 113 -12.30 0.34 13.98
CA ARG A 113 -13.16 1.52 14.12
C ARG A 113 -12.52 2.54 15.06
N VAL A 114 -12.52 3.80 14.65
CA VAL A 114 -12.17 4.93 15.53
C VAL A 114 -13.16 4.96 16.70
N ARG A 115 -12.64 5.06 17.93
CA ARG A 115 -13.43 5.20 19.15
C ARG A 115 -13.33 6.65 19.64
N LEU A 116 -14.45 7.37 19.61
CA LEU A 116 -14.52 8.72 20.18
C LEU A 116 -14.81 8.61 21.69
N SER A 117 -14.05 9.31 22.53
CA SER A 117 -14.29 9.34 23.97
C SER A 117 -15.53 10.18 24.27
N GLY A 118 -16.66 9.55 24.57
CA GLY A 118 -17.92 10.24 24.89
C GLY A 118 -19.23 9.47 24.65
N ALA A 119 -19.17 8.19 24.27
CA ALA A 119 -20.33 7.30 24.19
C ALA A 119 -20.08 6.00 24.96
#